data_AF-A0A0P0RIS1-F1
#
_entry.id   AF-A0A0P0RIS1-F1
#
_cell.length_a   1.000
_cell.length_b   1.000
_cell.length_c   1.000
_cell.angle_alpha   90.00
_cell.angle_beta   90.00
_cell.angle_gamma   90.00
#
_symmetry.space_group_name_H-M   'P 1'
#
loop_
_entity.id
_entity.type
_entity.pdbx_description
1 polymer ?
#
loop_
_entity_poly.entity_id
_entity_poly.type
_entity_poly.pdbx_seq_one_letter_code
_entity_poly.pdbx_strand_id
1 'polypeptide(L)'
;MNYETASAEFRAFFEAYLAPIGFVLSTPAVAERTLTDLRQVVCWSLSSHGYASAFDLDVYWAYAHELDDAPPNAPLGNSGEPACSGRMGAIRAFDLLSERDIACRLDQIVSKGFLPFLEATKSAAQVFAAVKKDESLGIGYWGTNPMVRALNAAFCEEIAGSKRGAAFDYYYLSMDDKVQSPLAARLRAVARKRGDALYAKLSEGTATHRIDSPVDVAAITPDATRHISEAELATKCVPVHMKANATLPRHFTEAIAQQFAPSTSFWCGIDAERFATEAKRQNPQFMKALAASWKKSGCGSFHDDLVNEIRTQQFDEFCARWLSSLPPDQIPDDNQQIYELLHNHLCRTGESTHLGYLELDGVKAVPHIRAKMAAMLG
;
A
#
# COMPACT_ATOMS: atom_id res chain seq x y z
N MET A 1 22.10 26.46 -17.26
CA MET A 1 20.85 27.24 -17.13
C MET A 1 20.80 27.84 -15.73
N ASN A 2 20.37 29.10 -15.55
CA ASN A 2 20.34 29.74 -14.23
C ASN A 2 18.93 29.70 -13.62
N TYR A 3 18.86 29.93 -12.31
CA TYR A 3 17.62 29.88 -11.53
C TYR A 3 16.62 30.98 -11.94
N GLU A 4 17.10 32.14 -12.38
CA GLU A 4 16.26 33.28 -12.78
C GLU A 4 15.43 32.96 -14.03
N THR A 5 16.05 32.35 -15.05
CA THR A 5 15.34 31.92 -16.27
C THR A 5 14.25 30.89 -15.93
N ALA A 6 14.56 29.87 -15.14
CA ALA A 6 13.58 28.87 -14.75
C ALA A 6 12.44 29.46 -13.90
N SER A 7 12.74 30.44 -13.04
CA SER A 7 11.73 31.19 -12.27
C SER A 7 10.79 31.99 -13.18
N ALA A 8 11.32 32.63 -14.23
CA ALA A 8 10.53 33.41 -15.17
C ALA A 8 9.58 32.51 -15.97
N GLU A 9 10.06 31.36 -16.47
CA GLU A 9 9.23 30.38 -17.18
C GLU A 9 8.14 29.79 -16.28
N PHE A 10 8.49 29.42 -15.05
CA PHE A 10 7.49 28.93 -14.10
C PHE A 10 6.46 30.00 -13.75
N ARG A 11 6.87 31.27 -13.62
CA ARG A 11 5.95 32.38 -13.38
C ARG A 11 4.97 32.56 -14.55
N ALA A 12 5.46 32.51 -15.79
CA ALA A 12 4.60 32.57 -16.98
C ALA A 12 3.59 31.40 -17.00
N PHE A 13 4.05 30.18 -16.72
CA PHE A 13 3.19 29.01 -16.57
C PHE A 13 2.16 29.17 -15.44
N PHE A 14 2.56 29.71 -14.30
CA PHE A 14 1.67 29.99 -13.17
C PHE A 14 0.57 30.97 -13.57
N GLU A 15 0.94 32.13 -14.14
CA GLU A 15 -0.01 33.18 -14.54
C GLU A 15 -0.99 32.67 -15.60
N ALA A 16 -0.52 31.85 -16.54
CA ALA A 16 -1.34 31.30 -17.62
C ALA A 16 -2.28 30.16 -17.16
N TYR A 17 -1.83 29.28 -16.26
CA TYR A 17 -2.49 27.98 -16.04
C TYR A 17 -2.87 27.69 -14.59
N LEU A 18 -2.05 28.07 -13.61
CA LEU A 18 -2.31 27.75 -12.20
C LEU A 18 -3.13 28.82 -11.48
N ALA A 19 -2.84 30.10 -11.72
CA ALA A 19 -3.59 31.21 -11.15
C ALA A 19 -5.10 31.16 -11.47
N PRO A 20 -5.53 30.85 -12.73
CA PRO A 20 -6.95 30.74 -13.06
C PRO A 20 -7.71 29.66 -12.30
N ILE A 21 -7.02 28.60 -11.84
CA ILE A 21 -7.62 27.51 -11.06
C ILE A 21 -7.42 27.68 -9.55
N GLY A 22 -7.01 28.88 -9.10
CA GLY A 22 -6.99 29.28 -7.70
C GLY A 22 -5.69 28.99 -6.95
N PHE A 23 -4.57 28.75 -7.64
CA PHE A 23 -3.26 28.75 -6.99
C PHE A 23 -2.76 30.17 -6.75
N VAL A 24 -1.98 30.33 -5.69
CA VAL A 24 -1.26 31.54 -5.33
C VAL A 24 0.23 31.25 -5.37
N LEU A 25 1.02 32.16 -5.92
CA LEU A 25 2.47 32.04 -5.96
C LEU A 25 3.05 32.46 -4.61
N SER A 26 3.44 31.50 -3.77
CA SER A 26 3.99 31.72 -2.42
C SER A 26 5.48 32.09 -2.47
N THR A 27 6.22 31.53 -3.43
CA THR A 27 7.62 31.90 -3.73
C THR A 27 7.85 31.81 -5.25
N PRO A 28 8.98 32.31 -5.80
CA PRO A 28 9.31 32.10 -7.21
C PRO A 28 9.36 30.63 -7.66
N ALA A 29 9.50 29.70 -6.70
CA ALA A 29 9.55 28.26 -6.94
C ALA A 29 8.27 27.48 -6.60
N VAL A 30 7.31 28.11 -5.93
CA VAL A 30 6.21 27.40 -5.28
C VAL A 30 4.88 28.10 -5.51
N ALA A 31 3.94 27.39 -6.12
CA ALA A 31 2.55 27.77 -6.25
C ALA A 31 1.67 26.85 -5.39
N GLU A 32 0.71 27.41 -4.67
CA GLU A 32 -0.08 26.67 -3.68
C GLU A 32 -1.57 27.00 -3.79
N ARG A 33 -2.41 26.00 -3.54
CA ARG A 33 -3.86 26.17 -3.42
C ARG A 33 -4.31 25.51 -2.13
N THR A 34 -4.96 26.28 -1.26
CA THR A 34 -5.55 25.77 -0.02
C THR A 34 -7.04 25.53 -0.22
N LEU A 35 -7.49 24.33 0.12
CA LEU A 35 -8.87 23.88 0.07
C LEU A 35 -9.28 23.44 1.49
N THR A 36 -10.56 23.15 1.71
CA THR A 36 -11.09 22.91 3.06
C THR A 36 -10.39 21.76 3.80
N ASP A 37 -10.05 20.69 3.09
CA ASP A 37 -9.51 19.43 3.62
C ASP A 37 -8.13 19.08 3.07
N LEU A 38 -7.59 19.91 2.17
CA LEU A 38 -6.42 19.61 1.37
C LEU A 38 -5.69 20.89 0.95
N ARG A 39 -4.37 20.88 0.99
CA ARG A 39 -3.50 21.85 0.34
C ARG A 39 -2.75 21.16 -0.79
N GLN A 40 -2.79 21.77 -1.97
CA GLN A 40 -2.01 21.33 -3.13
C GLN A 40 -0.87 22.30 -3.36
N VAL A 41 0.31 21.75 -3.62
CA VAL A 41 1.52 22.52 -3.87
C VAL A 41 2.11 22.07 -5.20
N VAL A 42 2.42 23.00 -6.07
CA VAL A 42 3.22 22.78 -7.29
C VAL A 42 4.54 23.49 -7.07
N CYS A 43 5.62 22.72 -7.03
CA CYS A 43 6.97 23.23 -6.76
C CYS A 43 7.89 22.83 -7.91
N TRP A 44 8.75 23.74 -8.34
CA TRP A 44 9.87 23.37 -9.21
C TRP A 44 11.21 23.49 -8.48
N SER A 45 12.15 22.65 -8.89
CA SER A 45 13.52 22.71 -8.44
C SER A 45 14.47 22.57 -9.62
N LEU A 46 15.65 23.19 -9.48
CA LEU A 46 16.74 23.03 -10.42
C LEU A 46 17.95 22.50 -9.66
N SER A 47 18.42 21.32 -10.06
CA SER A 47 19.58 20.69 -9.46
C SER A 47 20.72 20.63 -10.46
N SER A 48 21.92 21.03 -10.02
CA SER A 48 23.14 20.95 -10.83
C SER A 48 23.85 19.62 -10.56
N HIS A 49 24.10 18.87 -11.63
CA HIS A 49 24.80 17.59 -11.61
C HIS A 49 26.09 17.71 -12.45
N GLY A 50 27.02 18.56 -12.01
CA GLY A 50 28.26 18.83 -12.74
C GLY A 50 27.99 19.56 -14.05
N TYR A 51 28.05 18.84 -15.18
CA TYR A 51 27.81 19.39 -16.52
C TYR A 51 26.33 19.45 -16.92
N ALA A 52 25.46 18.78 -16.17
CA ALA A 52 24.03 18.69 -16.43
C ALA A 52 23.23 19.55 -15.45
N SER A 53 22.12 20.12 -15.92
CA SER A 53 21.08 20.71 -15.05
C SER A 53 19.81 19.88 -15.17
N ALA A 54 19.20 19.53 -14.05
CA ALA A 54 17.93 18.83 -14.01
C ALA A 54 16.84 19.77 -13.47
N PHE A 55 15.75 19.91 -14.23
CA PHE A 55 14.54 20.61 -13.81
C PHE A 55 13.50 19.57 -13.42
N ASP A 56 13.03 19.67 -12.18
CA ASP A 56 11.96 18.86 -11.65
C ASP A 56 10.76 19.76 -11.36
N LEU A 57 9.57 19.32 -11.73
CA LEU A 57 8.30 19.90 -11.31
C LEU A 57 7.55 18.82 -10.52
N ASP A 58 7.28 19.08 -9.25
CA ASP A 58 6.60 18.17 -8.34
C ASP A 58 5.25 18.74 -7.91
N VAL A 59 4.29 17.85 -7.69
CA VAL A 59 3.00 18.16 -7.06
C VAL A 59 2.90 17.45 -5.73
N TYR A 60 2.45 18.16 -4.71
CA TYR A 60 2.21 17.63 -3.37
C TYR A 60 0.76 17.78 -2.94
N TRP A 61 0.29 16.80 -2.17
CA TRP A 61 -1.00 16.81 -1.48
C TRP A 61 -0.74 16.75 0.03
N ALA A 62 -0.95 17.86 0.72
CA ALA A 62 -0.94 17.94 2.17
C ALA A 62 -2.37 17.94 2.68
N TYR A 63 -2.68 17.06 3.62
CA TYR A 63 -4.04 16.87 4.11
C TYR A 63 -4.26 17.67 5.38
N ALA A 64 -5.40 18.36 5.50
CA ALA A 64 -5.71 19.23 6.63
C ALA A 64 -6.12 18.45 7.89
N HIS A 65 -5.29 17.50 8.32
CA HIS A 65 -5.37 16.83 9.62
C HIS A 65 -4.29 17.38 10.57
N GLU A 66 -4.28 16.90 11.80
CA GLU A 66 -3.55 17.44 12.95
C GLU A 66 -2.01 17.36 12.88
N LEU A 67 -1.46 16.96 11.73
CA LEU A 67 -0.01 16.89 11.47
C LEU A 67 0.40 17.72 10.26
N ASP A 68 -0.53 18.42 9.62
CA ASP A 68 -0.18 19.51 8.72
C ASP A 68 0.23 20.72 9.57
N ASP A 69 1.53 20.77 9.88
CA ASP A 69 2.14 21.76 10.77
C ASP A 69 2.26 23.16 10.12
N ALA A 70 1.82 23.31 8.86
CA ALA A 70 2.01 24.54 8.08
C ALA A 70 0.67 25.27 7.88
N PRO A 71 0.41 26.41 8.56
CA PRO A 71 -0.70 27.28 8.18
C PRO A 71 -0.64 27.64 6.68
N PRO A 72 -1.77 28.05 6.07
CA PRO A 72 -1.75 28.57 4.70
C PRO A 72 -0.68 29.66 4.59
N ASN A 73 0.26 29.52 3.65
CA ASN A 73 1.43 30.39 3.46
C ASN A 73 2.55 30.29 4.50
N ALA A 74 2.55 29.29 5.39
CA ALA A 74 3.74 29.00 6.18
C ALA A 74 4.88 28.55 5.25
N PRO A 75 6.10 29.07 5.43
CA PRO A 75 7.24 28.66 4.63
C PRO A 75 7.41 27.15 4.78
N LEU A 76 7.31 26.45 3.66
CA LEU A 76 7.67 25.04 3.57
C LEU A 76 9.14 24.90 4.00
N GLY A 77 9.53 23.74 4.56
CA GLY A 77 10.91 23.52 5.00
C GLY A 77 11.95 23.71 3.88
N ASN A 78 13.24 23.58 4.18
CA ASN A 78 14.34 23.84 3.21
C ASN A 78 14.23 23.08 1.86
N SER A 79 13.38 22.06 1.75
CA SER A 79 13.09 21.28 0.54
C SER A 79 11.71 21.52 -0.07
N GLY A 80 10.88 22.41 0.49
CA GLY A 80 9.54 22.68 -0.02
C GLY A 80 8.51 21.55 0.23
N GLU A 81 8.82 20.56 1.06
CA GLU A 81 7.97 19.36 1.26
C GLU A 81 7.27 19.38 2.62
N PRO A 82 5.93 19.21 2.67
CA PRO A 82 5.21 18.91 3.90
C PRO A 82 5.60 17.55 4.49
N ALA A 83 5.74 17.44 5.81
CA ALA A 83 6.20 16.21 6.46
C ALA A 83 5.29 14.98 6.26
N CYS A 84 4.02 15.21 5.91
CA CYS A 84 2.99 14.17 5.76
C CYS A 84 2.22 14.30 4.43
N SER A 85 2.92 14.56 3.31
CA SER A 85 2.28 14.72 1.99
C SER A 85 2.43 13.53 1.05
N GLY A 86 1.48 13.41 0.12
CA GLY A 86 1.71 12.77 -1.17
C GLY A 86 2.63 13.60 -2.05
N ARG A 87 3.38 12.93 -2.94
CA ARG A 87 4.23 13.56 -3.94
C ARG A 87 4.11 12.83 -5.28
N MET A 88 3.93 13.60 -6.36
CA MET A 88 3.99 13.11 -7.72
C MET A 88 4.91 13.97 -8.58
N GLY A 89 5.89 13.33 -9.23
CA GLY A 89 6.77 14.00 -10.19
C GLY A 89 6.03 14.26 -11.50
N ALA A 90 5.79 15.53 -11.79
CA ALA A 90 5.04 16.00 -12.96
C ALA A 90 5.96 16.15 -14.18
N ILE A 91 7.17 16.71 -13.96
CA ILE A 91 8.27 16.75 -14.94
C ILE A 91 9.54 16.30 -14.24
N ARG A 92 10.32 15.49 -14.92
CA ARG A 92 11.75 15.29 -14.63
C ARG A 92 12.51 15.36 -15.94
N ALA A 93 13.27 16.43 -16.12
CA ALA A 93 13.98 16.71 -17.36
C ALA A 93 15.46 16.97 -17.08
N PHE A 94 16.33 16.23 -17.78
CA PHE A 94 17.78 16.35 -17.71
C PHE A 94 18.32 17.09 -18.93
N ASP A 95 19.49 17.69 -18.78
CA ASP A 95 20.19 18.43 -19.84
C ASP A 95 19.31 19.50 -20.50
N LEU A 96 18.59 20.27 -19.69
CA LEU A 96 17.89 21.44 -20.20
C LEU A 96 18.89 22.58 -20.40
N LEU A 97 19.19 22.83 -21.68
CA LEU A 97 20.21 23.77 -22.10
C LEU A 97 19.64 25.16 -22.42
N SER A 98 18.32 25.31 -22.55
CA SER A 98 17.68 26.59 -22.90
C SER A 98 16.32 26.83 -22.23
N GLU A 99 15.93 28.11 -22.16
CA GLU A 99 14.59 28.60 -21.75
C GLU A 99 13.47 27.91 -22.52
N ARG A 100 13.64 27.78 -23.84
CA ARG A 100 12.68 27.15 -24.75
C ARG A 100 12.43 25.69 -24.41
N ASP A 101 13.42 24.99 -23.85
CA ASP A 101 13.25 23.61 -23.43
C ASP A 101 12.35 23.51 -22.19
N ILE A 102 12.48 24.42 -21.21
CA ILE A 102 11.57 24.48 -20.06
C ILE A 102 10.15 24.80 -20.52
N ALA A 103 9.98 25.88 -21.29
CA ALA A 103 8.67 26.31 -21.80
C ALA A 103 7.96 25.14 -22.51
N CYS A 104 8.67 24.44 -23.40
CA CYS A 104 8.16 23.27 -24.10
C CYS A 104 7.76 22.13 -23.16
N ARG A 105 8.49 21.89 -22.06
CA ARG A 105 8.13 20.86 -21.07
C ARG A 105 6.91 21.25 -20.26
N LEU A 106 6.79 22.52 -19.86
CA LEU A 106 5.62 23.04 -19.18
C LEU A 106 4.38 22.97 -20.09
N ASP A 107 4.49 23.35 -21.36
CA ASP A 107 3.38 23.21 -22.33
C ASP A 107 2.98 21.74 -22.58
N GLN A 108 3.98 20.84 -22.63
CA GLN A 108 3.72 19.41 -22.74
C GLN A 108 2.95 18.85 -21.54
N ILE A 109 3.17 19.38 -20.33
CA ILE A 109 2.43 18.90 -19.17
C ILE A 109 0.97 19.33 -19.21
N VAL A 110 0.71 20.57 -19.63
CA VAL A 110 -0.65 21.09 -19.83
C VAL A 110 -1.40 20.22 -20.83
N SER A 111 -0.80 19.98 -22.00
CA SER A 111 -1.42 19.18 -23.07
C SER A 111 -1.64 17.70 -22.71
N LYS A 112 -0.90 17.17 -21.73
CA LYS A 112 -1.06 15.81 -21.20
C LYS A 112 -2.14 15.69 -20.11
N GLY A 113 -2.95 16.74 -19.89
CA GLY A 113 -4.07 16.68 -18.95
C GLY A 113 -3.69 16.98 -17.50
N PHE A 114 -2.56 17.66 -17.27
CA PHE A 114 -2.13 18.06 -15.93
C PHE A 114 -3.13 18.95 -15.19
N LEU A 115 -3.73 19.93 -15.87
CA LEU A 115 -4.73 20.81 -15.25
C LEU A 115 -6.02 20.05 -14.91
N PRO A 116 -6.64 19.29 -15.84
CA PRO A 116 -7.75 18.40 -15.48
C PRO A 116 -7.44 17.48 -14.29
N PHE A 117 -6.21 16.99 -14.20
CA PHE A 117 -5.76 16.15 -13.08
C PHE A 117 -5.76 16.90 -11.74
N LEU A 118 -5.20 18.12 -11.69
CA LEU A 118 -5.23 18.96 -10.48
C LEU A 118 -6.66 19.35 -10.11
N GLU A 119 -7.53 19.52 -11.11
CA GLU A 119 -8.93 19.86 -10.87
C GLU A 119 -9.78 18.67 -10.41
N ALA A 120 -9.45 17.46 -10.85
CA ALA A 120 -10.12 16.23 -10.42
C ALA A 120 -9.79 15.85 -8.97
N THR A 121 -8.84 16.53 -8.31
CA THR A 121 -8.34 16.21 -6.97
C THR A 121 -8.37 17.42 -6.02
N LYS A 122 -9.47 18.20 -6.06
CA LYS A 122 -9.71 19.40 -5.23
C LYS A 122 -10.21 19.10 -3.80
N SER A 123 -10.25 17.84 -3.39
CA SER A 123 -10.63 17.45 -2.03
C SER A 123 -10.04 16.09 -1.68
N ALA A 124 -9.90 15.82 -0.39
CA ALA A 124 -9.46 14.52 0.11
C ALA A 124 -10.45 13.41 -0.31
N ALA A 125 -11.75 13.70 -0.37
CA ALA A 125 -12.76 12.77 -0.89
C ALA A 125 -12.56 12.44 -2.39
N GLN A 126 -12.20 13.43 -3.21
CA GLN A 126 -11.91 13.19 -4.63
C GLN A 126 -10.61 12.43 -4.82
N VAL A 127 -9.59 12.70 -4.00
CA VAL A 127 -8.37 11.90 -3.96
C VAL A 127 -8.69 10.46 -3.59
N PHE A 128 -9.54 10.22 -2.58
CA PHE A 128 -10.00 8.88 -2.22
C PHE A 128 -10.65 8.17 -3.41
N ALA A 129 -11.56 8.83 -4.11
CA ALA A 129 -12.22 8.26 -5.28
C ALA A 129 -11.25 7.95 -6.42
N ALA A 130 -10.25 8.81 -6.64
CA ALA A 130 -9.21 8.60 -7.65
C ALA A 130 -8.33 7.38 -7.33
N VAL A 131 -7.86 7.27 -6.08
CA VAL A 131 -7.04 6.13 -5.64
C VAL A 131 -7.86 4.84 -5.56
N LYS A 132 -9.15 4.90 -5.21
CA LYS A 132 -10.01 3.71 -5.23
C LYS A 132 -10.23 3.17 -6.65
N LYS A 133 -10.19 4.05 -7.66
CA LYS A 133 -10.28 3.65 -9.07
C LYS A 133 -8.96 3.04 -9.57
N ASP A 134 -7.83 3.49 -9.03
CA ASP A 134 -6.50 2.99 -9.35
C ASP A 134 -5.60 3.09 -8.10
N GLU A 135 -5.49 1.96 -7.39
CA GLU A 135 -4.78 1.89 -6.11
C GLU A 135 -3.27 2.16 -6.25
N SER A 136 -2.72 2.00 -7.47
CA SER A 136 -1.30 2.31 -7.74
C SER A 136 -0.96 3.78 -7.52
N LEU A 137 -1.96 4.65 -7.56
CA LEU A 137 -1.80 6.08 -7.33
C LEU A 137 -1.65 6.43 -5.83
N GLY A 138 -1.93 5.49 -4.92
CA GLY A 138 -1.92 5.73 -3.48
C GLY A 138 -0.57 6.21 -2.95
N ILE A 139 0.55 5.73 -3.48
CA ILE A 139 1.90 6.23 -3.11
C ILE A 139 2.06 7.70 -3.49
N GLY A 140 1.58 8.08 -4.68
CA GLY A 140 1.68 9.45 -5.18
C GLY A 140 0.78 10.42 -4.43
N TYR A 141 -0.44 10.02 -4.10
CA TYR A 141 -1.40 10.90 -3.42
C TYR A 141 -1.27 10.91 -1.90
N TRP A 142 -1.08 9.77 -1.26
CA TRP A 142 -1.10 9.65 0.20
C TRP A 142 0.29 9.62 0.82
N GLY A 143 1.34 9.41 0.02
CA GLY A 143 2.73 9.49 0.48
C GLY A 143 3.48 8.16 0.39
N THR A 144 4.81 8.27 0.47
CA THR A 144 5.74 7.13 0.34
C THR A 144 5.96 6.39 1.66
N ASN A 145 5.85 7.08 2.80
CA ASN A 145 5.95 6.47 4.12
C ASN A 145 4.65 5.69 4.41
N PRO A 146 4.72 4.38 4.72
CA PRO A 146 3.52 3.55 4.92
C PRO A 146 2.57 4.03 6.02
N MET A 147 3.09 4.56 7.14
CA MET A 147 2.26 5.04 8.24
C MET A 147 1.59 6.39 7.90
N VAL A 148 2.33 7.29 7.25
CA VAL A 148 1.77 8.55 6.71
C VAL A 148 0.69 8.23 5.68
N ARG A 149 0.97 7.28 4.78
CA ARG A 149 0.05 6.83 3.74
C ARG A 149 -1.24 6.28 4.34
N ALA A 150 -1.14 5.45 5.37
CA ALA A 150 -2.30 4.90 6.08
C ALA A 150 -3.12 6.02 6.77
N LEU A 151 -2.47 6.98 7.43
CA LEU A 151 -3.16 8.10 8.05
C LEU A 151 -3.90 8.96 7.01
N ASN A 152 -3.22 9.28 5.91
CA ASN A 152 -3.77 10.08 4.82
C ASN A 152 -4.92 9.36 4.11
N ALA A 153 -4.80 8.04 3.91
CA ALA A 153 -5.87 7.22 3.36
C ALA A 153 -7.12 7.23 4.26
N ALA A 154 -6.95 6.99 5.57
CA ALA A 154 -8.04 7.03 6.55
C ALA A 154 -8.70 8.41 6.61
N PHE A 155 -7.92 9.49 6.52
CA PHE A 155 -8.44 10.85 6.44
C PHE A 155 -9.25 11.09 5.16
N CYS A 156 -8.73 10.69 4.01
CA CYS A 156 -9.45 10.80 2.74
C CYS A 156 -10.76 9.99 2.77
N GLU A 157 -10.74 8.81 3.38
CA GLU A 157 -11.92 7.98 3.57
C GLU A 157 -12.95 8.61 4.52
N GLU A 158 -12.48 9.22 5.62
CA GLU A 158 -13.34 9.96 6.57
C GLU A 158 -14.11 11.06 5.83
N ILE A 159 -13.39 11.88 5.06
CA ILE A 159 -13.98 13.00 4.33
C ILE A 159 -14.87 12.51 3.18
N ALA A 160 -14.57 11.36 2.57
CA ALA A 160 -15.44 10.71 1.59
C ALA A 160 -16.74 10.15 2.20
N GLY A 161 -16.89 10.15 3.53
CA GLY A 161 -18.11 9.77 4.23
C GLY A 161 -18.14 8.32 4.72
N SER A 162 -17.09 7.52 4.47
CA SER A 162 -16.98 6.15 4.98
C SER A 162 -16.41 6.15 6.41
N LYS A 163 -17.17 6.76 7.33
CA LYS A 163 -16.75 7.00 8.73
C LYS A 163 -16.37 5.73 9.48
N ARG A 164 -17.02 4.60 9.18
CA ARG A 164 -16.75 3.31 9.83
C ARG A 164 -15.44 2.68 9.36
N GLY A 165 -15.13 2.76 8.06
CA GLY A 165 -13.85 2.29 7.51
C GLY A 165 -12.71 3.15 8.04
N ALA A 166 -12.85 4.47 7.94
CA ALA A 166 -11.87 5.41 8.47
C ALA A 166 -11.59 5.21 9.97
N ALA A 167 -12.62 5.00 10.79
CA ALA A 167 -12.44 4.72 12.22
C ALA A 167 -11.63 3.44 12.46
N PHE A 168 -11.89 2.37 11.69
CA PHE A 168 -11.15 1.12 11.79
C PHE A 168 -9.67 1.31 11.41
N ASP A 169 -9.41 1.99 10.31
CA ASP A 169 -8.05 2.25 9.82
C ASP A 169 -7.26 3.14 10.80
N TYR A 170 -7.92 4.13 11.41
CA TYR A 170 -7.31 4.92 12.48
C TYR A 170 -6.97 4.09 13.73
N TYR A 171 -7.85 3.18 14.16
CA TYR A 171 -7.54 2.30 15.28
C TYR A 171 -6.38 1.35 14.96
N TYR A 172 -6.39 0.74 13.78
CA TYR A 172 -5.32 -0.14 13.34
C TYR A 172 -3.97 0.58 13.33
N LEU A 173 -3.92 1.77 12.73
CA LEU A 173 -2.71 2.59 12.74
C LEU A 173 -2.27 2.95 14.16
N SER A 174 -3.20 3.26 15.07
CA SER A 174 -2.87 3.61 16.45
C SER A 174 -2.24 2.47 17.25
N MET A 175 -2.48 1.22 16.85
CA MET A 175 -1.99 0.00 17.48
C MET A 175 -0.70 -0.54 16.85
N ASP A 176 -0.25 0.02 15.72
CA ASP A 176 0.97 -0.41 15.03
C ASP A 176 2.24 -0.04 15.83
N ASP A 177 2.76 -1.00 16.59
CA ASP A 177 3.94 -0.87 17.44
C ASP A 177 5.26 -1.24 16.75
N LYS A 178 5.20 -1.69 15.49
CA LYS A 178 6.35 -2.21 14.74
C LYS A 178 7.39 -1.13 14.42
N VAL A 179 6.94 0.11 14.22
CA VAL A 179 7.82 1.24 13.90
C VAL A 179 7.92 2.18 15.09
N GLN A 180 9.10 2.27 15.69
CA GLN A 180 9.36 3.15 16.83
C GLN A 180 10.18 4.36 16.39
N SER A 181 9.49 5.46 16.08
CA SER A 181 10.10 6.77 15.81
C SER A 181 9.25 7.89 16.39
N PRO A 182 9.83 9.10 16.61
CA PRO A 182 9.05 10.26 17.07
C PRO A 182 7.88 10.60 16.14
N LEU A 183 8.08 10.45 14.81
CA LEU A 183 7.02 10.63 13.83
C LEU A 183 5.94 9.54 13.95
N ALA A 184 6.32 8.27 14.09
CA ALA A 184 5.37 7.17 14.28
C ALA A 184 4.51 7.37 15.55
N ALA A 185 5.12 7.83 16.65
CA ALA A 185 4.38 8.15 17.87
C ALA A 185 3.36 9.28 17.67
N ARG A 186 3.73 10.34 16.94
CA ARG A 186 2.82 11.44 16.56
C ARG A 186 1.66 10.94 15.67
N LEU A 187 1.96 10.13 14.66
CA LEU A 187 0.98 9.53 13.75
C LEU A 187 -0.04 8.67 14.53
N ARG A 188 0.42 7.81 15.45
CA ARG A 188 -0.45 6.99 16.30
C ARG A 188 -1.34 7.82 17.21
N ALA A 189 -0.80 8.87 17.82
CA ALA A 189 -1.56 9.75 18.70
C ALA A 189 -2.70 10.45 17.94
N VAL A 190 -2.43 10.94 16.72
CA VAL A 190 -3.44 11.56 15.86
C VAL A 190 -4.46 10.53 15.38
N ALA A 191 -4.01 9.35 14.95
CA ALA A 191 -4.90 8.26 14.55
C ALA A 191 -5.86 7.88 15.69
N ARG A 192 -5.35 7.68 16.91
CA ARG A 192 -6.19 7.37 18.09
C ARG A 192 -7.23 8.47 18.33
N LYS A 193 -6.80 9.74 18.37
CA LYS A 193 -7.69 10.88 18.61
C LYS A 193 -8.84 10.95 17.59
N ARG A 194 -8.54 10.77 16.30
CA ARG A 194 -9.56 10.80 15.24
C ARG A 194 -10.44 9.56 15.26
N GLY A 195 -9.87 8.38 15.49
CA GLY A 195 -10.60 7.13 15.66
C GLY A 195 -11.65 7.21 16.78
N ASP A 196 -11.24 7.69 17.96
CA ASP A 196 -12.13 7.89 19.11
C ASP A 196 -13.26 8.90 18.80
N ALA A 197 -12.93 10.01 18.15
CA ALA A 197 -13.90 11.03 17.77
C ALA A 197 -14.93 10.52 16.74
N LEU A 198 -14.51 9.68 15.78
CA LEU A 198 -15.40 9.07 14.81
C LEU A 198 -16.26 7.97 15.44
N TYR A 199 -15.68 7.14 16.30
CA TYR A 199 -16.40 6.08 16.99
C TYR A 199 -17.53 6.64 17.86
N ALA A 200 -17.26 7.70 18.64
CA ALA A 200 -18.28 8.38 19.44
C ALA A 200 -19.47 8.86 18.59
N LYS A 201 -19.19 9.47 17.42
CA LYS A 201 -20.23 9.93 16.47
C LYS A 201 -21.03 8.78 15.85
N LEU A 202 -20.42 7.60 15.68
CA LEU A 202 -21.11 6.40 15.18
C LEU A 202 -22.01 5.81 16.27
N SER A 203 -21.56 5.79 17.52
CA SER A 203 -22.35 5.31 18.67
C SER A 203 -23.56 6.21 18.97
N GLU A 204 -23.44 7.53 18.79
CA GLU A 204 -24.56 8.47 18.90
C GLU A 204 -25.59 8.32 17.77
N GLY A 205 -25.17 7.88 16.57
CA GLY A 205 -26.05 7.64 15.41
C GLY A 205 -26.93 6.39 15.53
N THR A 206 -26.70 5.54 16.54
CA THR A 206 -27.45 4.30 16.80
C THR A 206 -28.58 4.46 17.83
N ALA A 207 -28.97 5.69 18.18
CA ALA A 207 -30.07 5.96 19.09
C ALA A 207 -31.48 5.88 18.45
N THR A 208 -31.77 4.83 17.66
CA THR A 208 -33.14 4.32 17.45
C THR A 208 -33.08 2.89 16.92
N HIS A 209 -32.81 1.93 17.80
CA HIS A 209 -33.58 0.68 17.91
C HIS A 209 -33.11 -0.02 19.17
N ARG A 210 -33.83 0.26 20.28
CA ARG A 210 -33.82 -0.57 21.47
C ARG A 210 -34.21 -1.99 21.09
N ILE A 211 -33.37 -2.96 21.42
CA ILE A 211 -33.82 -4.29 21.81
C ILE A 211 -33.21 -4.55 23.19
N ASP A 212 -34.03 -4.39 24.22
CA ASP A 212 -33.79 -4.93 25.55
C ASP A 212 -34.09 -6.43 25.50
N SER A 213 -33.07 -7.28 25.68
CA SER A 213 -33.11 -8.45 26.57
C SER A 213 -31.82 -9.27 26.45
N PRO A 214 -31.39 -9.92 27.56
CA PRO A 214 -30.11 -10.59 27.66
C PRO A 214 -30.19 -11.94 26.97
N VAL A 215 -29.33 -12.17 25.98
CA VAL A 215 -29.06 -13.51 25.45
C VAL A 215 -27.61 -13.80 25.77
N ASP A 216 -27.42 -14.97 26.36
CA ASP A 216 -26.18 -15.55 26.85
C ASP A 216 -24.93 -15.17 26.07
N VAL A 217 -23.85 -15.02 26.82
CA VAL A 217 -22.47 -15.10 26.35
C VAL A 217 -22.24 -16.52 25.79
N ALA A 218 -22.77 -16.78 24.60
CA ALA A 218 -22.24 -17.81 23.73
C ALA A 218 -21.04 -17.18 23.03
N ALA A 219 -19.86 -17.72 23.30
CA ALA A 219 -18.65 -17.42 22.58
C ALA A 219 -18.96 -17.34 21.08
N ILE A 220 -18.83 -16.15 20.49
CA ILE A 220 -18.80 -16.01 19.04
C ILE A 220 -17.45 -16.58 18.62
N THR A 221 -17.43 -17.89 18.39
CA THR A 221 -16.45 -18.52 17.53
C THR A 221 -16.52 -17.79 16.18
N PRO A 222 -15.42 -17.21 15.68
CA PRO A 222 -15.44 -16.57 14.37
C PRO A 222 -15.45 -17.69 13.32
N ASP A 223 -16.63 -18.10 12.89
CA ASP A 223 -16.76 -19.03 11.77
C ASP A 223 -17.77 -18.51 10.74
N ALA A 224 -17.21 -17.79 9.76
CA ALA A 224 -17.68 -17.72 8.39
C ALA A 224 -16.54 -17.08 7.57
N THR A 225 -15.51 -17.88 7.29
CA THR A 225 -14.54 -17.61 6.23
C THR A 225 -15.33 -17.26 4.96
N ARG A 226 -15.35 -15.98 4.58
CA ARG A 226 -15.78 -15.60 3.23
C ARG A 226 -14.86 -16.33 2.26
N HIS A 227 -15.36 -17.37 1.61
CA HIS A 227 -14.63 -18.06 0.56
C HIS A 227 -14.37 -17.06 -0.56
N ILE A 228 -13.10 -16.68 -0.75
CA ILE A 228 -12.67 -15.77 -1.81
C ILE A 228 -12.32 -16.62 -3.02
N SER A 229 -13.00 -16.40 -4.14
CA SER A 229 -12.74 -17.16 -5.36
C SER A 229 -11.36 -16.85 -5.95
N GLU A 230 -10.73 -17.82 -6.62
CA GLU A 230 -9.44 -17.63 -7.29
C GLU A 230 -9.47 -16.55 -8.37
N ALA A 231 -10.64 -16.34 -8.99
CA ALA A 231 -10.85 -15.25 -9.93
C ALA A 231 -10.77 -13.88 -9.24
N GLU A 232 -11.35 -13.75 -8.04
CA GLU A 232 -11.25 -12.53 -7.23
C GLU A 232 -9.82 -12.31 -6.72
N LEU A 233 -9.13 -13.37 -6.30
CA LEU A 233 -7.70 -13.30 -5.95
C LEU A 233 -6.85 -12.83 -7.14
N ALA A 234 -7.09 -13.39 -8.32
CA ALA A 234 -6.37 -13.05 -9.54
C ALA A 234 -6.63 -11.61 -10.01
N THR A 235 -7.81 -11.05 -9.73
CA THR A 235 -8.09 -9.64 -10.03
C THR A 235 -7.35 -8.69 -9.09
N LYS A 236 -7.24 -9.04 -7.80
CA LYS A 236 -6.72 -8.13 -6.77
C LYS A 236 -5.22 -8.26 -6.51
N CYS A 237 -4.65 -9.44 -6.72
CA CYS A 237 -3.30 -9.76 -6.20
C CYS A 237 -2.26 -10.07 -7.27
N VAL A 238 -2.57 -9.89 -8.56
CA VAL A 238 -1.54 -9.95 -9.60
C VAL A 238 -0.75 -8.65 -9.56
N PRO A 239 0.59 -8.69 -9.40
CA PRO A 239 1.43 -7.50 -9.25
C PRO A 239 1.69 -6.82 -10.60
N VAL A 240 0.62 -6.42 -11.30
CA VAL A 240 0.68 -5.76 -12.63
C VAL A 240 1.38 -4.40 -12.59
N HIS A 241 1.52 -3.81 -11.40
CA HIS A 241 2.28 -2.58 -11.16
C HIS A 241 3.80 -2.80 -11.23
N MET A 242 4.27 -4.05 -11.17
CA MET A 242 5.68 -4.41 -11.34
C MET A 242 5.99 -4.67 -12.82
N LYS A 243 7.24 -4.40 -13.24
CA LYS A 243 7.68 -4.84 -14.56
C LYS A 243 7.82 -6.35 -14.58
N ALA A 244 7.32 -6.99 -15.64
CA ALA A 244 7.32 -8.45 -15.80
C ALA A 244 8.71 -9.11 -15.65
N ASN A 245 9.80 -8.39 -15.93
CA ASN A 245 11.16 -8.89 -15.76
C ASN A 245 11.72 -8.79 -14.33
N ALA A 246 11.01 -8.10 -13.44
CA ALA A 246 11.33 -7.97 -12.02
C ALA A 246 10.31 -8.70 -11.13
N THR A 247 9.30 -9.34 -11.71
CA THR A 247 8.27 -10.06 -10.97
C THR A 247 8.69 -11.50 -10.69
N LEU A 248 8.61 -11.90 -9.42
CA LEU A 248 8.91 -13.24 -8.92
C LEU A 248 7.63 -13.90 -8.39
N PRO A 249 7.58 -15.25 -8.25
CA PRO A 249 6.44 -15.95 -7.65
C PRO A 249 6.03 -15.38 -6.29
N ARG A 250 7.00 -15.14 -5.40
CA ARG A 250 6.76 -14.56 -4.07
C ARG A 250 6.01 -13.22 -4.07
N HIS A 251 6.09 -12.43 -5.13
CA HIS A 251 5.37 -11.15 -5.18
C HIS A 251 3.85 -11.36 -5.30
N PHE A 252 3.40 -12.51 -5.82
CA PHE A 252 1.99 -12.87 -5.83
C PHE A 252 1.56 -13.26 -4.41
N THR A 253 2.33 -14.07 -3.70
CA THR A 253 1.99 -14.47 -2.33
C THR A 253 2.07 -13.29 -1.35
N GLU A 254 3.01 -12.36 -1.54
CA GLU A 254 3.07 -11.10 -0.81
C GLU A 254 1.83 -10.22 -1.07
N ALA A 255 1.40 -10.06 -2.33
CA ALA A 255 0.22 -9.27 -2.68
C ALA A 255 -1.07 -9.90 -2.12
N ILE A 256 -1.17 -11.22 -2.16
CA ILE A 256 -2.26 -11.98 -1.54
C ILE A 256 -2.26 -11.77 -0.02
N ALA A 257 -1.11 -11.90 0.65
CA ALA A 257 -0.98 -11.67 2.09
C ALA A 257 -1.38 -10.24 2.49
N GLN A 258 -0.97 -9.24 1.70
CA GLN A 258 -1.30 -7.84 1.96
C GLN A 258 -2.79 -7.56 1.82
N GLN A 259 -3.44 -8.18 0.84
CA GLN A 259 -4.85 -7.92 0.55
C GLN A 259 -5.81 -8.65 1.50
N PHE A 260 -5.40 -9.78 2.07
CA PHE A 260 -6.30 -10.70 2.77
C PHE A 260 -5.85 -11.12 4.18
N ALA A 261 -4.76 -10.56 4.73
CA ALA A 261 -4.41 -10.78 6.14
C ALA A 261 -5.36 -10.05 7.11
N PRO A 262 -5.64 -10.59 8.31
CA PRO A 262 -5.18 -11.87 8.86
C PRO A 262 -6.37 -12.82 9.05
N SER A 263 -6.71 -13.66 8.07
CA SER A 263 -7.53 -14.83 8.38
C SER A 263 -6.61 -16.03 8.65
N THR A 264 -6.78 -16.65 9.81
CA THR A 264 -5.96 -17.74 10.38
C THR A 264 -6.06 -19.06 9.60
N SER A 265 -6.58 -19.04 8.37
CA SER A 265 -6.82 -20.22 7.53
C SER A 265 -7.02 -19.80 6.07
N PHE A 266 -6.15 -18.94 5.56
CA PHE A 266 -6.31 -18.36 4.24
C PHE A 266 -5.66 -19.22 3.16
N TRP A 267 -4.41 -19.63 3.37
CA TRP A 267 -3.61 -20.29 2.32
C TRP A 267 -4.15 -21.66 1.98
N CYS A 268 -4.55 -22.45 2.98
CA CYS A 268 -5.14 -23.77 2.76
C CYS A 268 -6.47 -23.71 1.95
N GLY A 269 -7.10 -22.54 1.85
CA GLY A 269 -8.33 -22.35 1.08
C GLY A 269 -8.13 -22.01 -0.40
N ILE A 270 -6.88 -21.80 -0.86
CA ILE A 270 -6.58 -21.40 -2.25
C ILE A 270 -6.34 -22.62 -3.12
N ASP A 271 -7.04 -22.75 -4.24
CA ASP A 271 -6.60 -23.66 -5.30
C ASP A 271 -5.45 -23.01 -6.09
N ALA A 272 -4.22 -23.45 -5.86
CA ALA A 272 -3.01 -22.87 -6.46
C ALA A 272 -3.01 -22.95 -8.00
N GLU A 273 -3.48 -24.07 -8.56
CA GLU A 273 -3.54 -24.30 -10.01
C GLU A 273 -4.60 -23.40 -10.65
N ARG A 274 -5.77 -23.33 -10.02
CA ARG A 274 -6.87 -22.49 -10.47
C ARG A 274 -6.50 -21.01 -10.33
N PHE A 275 -5.80 -20.61 -9.28
CA PHE A 275 -5.28 -19.26 -9.13
C PHE A 275 -4.29 -18.90 -10.25
N ALA A 276 -3.30 -19.75 -10.53
CA ALA A 276 -2.33 -19.49 -11.60
C ALA A 276 -3.02 -19.38 -12.98
N THR A 277 -4.03 -20.21 -13.21
CA THR A 277 -4.87 -20.16 -14.41
C THR A 277 -5.67 -18.86 -14.50
N GLU A 278 -6.32 -18.45 -13.41
CA GLU A 278 -7.11 -17.23 -13.33
C GLU A 278 -6.23 -15.98 -13.46
N ALA A 279 -5.05 -15.95 -12.84
CA ALA A 279 -4.07 -14.87 -12.99
C ALA A 279 -3.72 -14.64 -14.47
N LYS A 280 -3.52 -15.72 -15.23
CA LYS A 280 -3.29 -15.67 -16.69
C LYS A 280 -4.53 -15.24 -17.46
N ARG A 281 -5.73 -15.70 -17.07
CA ARG A 281 -6.99 -15.34 -17.73
C ARG A 281 -7.30 -13.84 -17.58
N GLN A 282 -7.15 -13.31 -16.38
CA GLN A 282 -7.44 -11.91 -16.05
C GLN A 282 -6.37 -10.95 -16.58
N ASN A 283 -5.09 -11.38 -16.58
CA ASN A 283 -3.96 -10.53 -16.97
C ASN A 283 -3.08 -11.18 -18.07
N PRO A 284 -3.64 -11.49 -19.26
CA PRO A 284 -2.98 -12.36 -20.25
C PRO A 284 -1.72 -11.75 -20.85
N GLN A 285 -1.69 -10.43 -21.07
CA GLN A 285 -0.52 -9.75 -21.65
C GLN A 285 0.64 -9.71 -20.66
N PHE A 286 0.36 -9.38 -19.39
CA PHE A 286 1.34 -9.36 -18.32
C PHE A 286 1.91 -10.75 -18.06
N MET A 287 1.05 -11.76 -17.87
CA MET A 287 1.49 -13.13 -17.58
C MET A 287 2.26 -13.75 -18.75
N LYS A 288 1.94 -13.38 -20.01
CA LYS A 288 2.73 -13.78 -21.18
C LYS A 288 4.12 -13.13 -21.19
N ALA A 289 4.21 -11.82 -20.92
CA ALA A 289 5.49 -11.12 -20.85
C ALA A 289 6.37 -11.65 -19.70
N LEU A 290 5.75 -11.97 -18.58
CA LEU A 290 6.40 -12.53 -17.41
C LEU A 290 6.94 -13.93 -17.71
N ALA A 291 6.12 -14.85 -18.22
CA ALA A 291 6.56 -16.19 -18.60
C ALA A 291 7.72 -16.16 -19.62
N ALA A 292 7.69 -15.21 -20.58
CA ALA A 292 8.78 -15.03 -21.53
C ALA A 292 10.08 -14.55 -20.85
N SER A 293 9.98 -13.60 -19.91
CA SER A 293 11.15 -13.12 -19.15
C SER A 293 11.72 -14.19 -18.23
N TRP A 294 10.86 -14.99 -17.61
CA TRP A 294 11.25 -16.09 -16.72
C TRP A 294 12.07 -17.14 -17.48
N LYS A 295 11.54 -17.59 -18.62
CA LYS A 295 12.24 -18.51 -19.52
C LYS A 295 13.56 -17.94 -20.03
N LYS A 296 13.62 -16.64 -20.34
CA LYS A 296 14.85 -15.97 -20.77
C LYS A 296 15.92 -15.94 -19.68
N SER A 297 15.52 -15.99 -18.41
CA SER A 297 16.43 -16.02 -17.25
C SER A 297 16.98 -17.42 -16.96
N GLY A 298 16.65 -18.42 -17.78
CA GLY A 298 17.05 -19.82 -17.58
C GLY A 298 16.19 -20.57 -16.56
N CYS A 299 15.16 -19.93 -16.02
CA CYS A 299 14.20 -20.57 -15.13
C CYS A 299 13.19 -21.41 -15.94
N GLY A 300 12.55 -22.37 -15.26
CA GLY A 300 11.59 -23.28 -15.86
C GLY A 300 10.24 -22.62 -16.18
N SER A 301 9.16 -23.30 -15.81
CA SER A 301 7.80 -22.78 -15.97
C SER A 301 7.49 -21.81 -14.84
N PHE A 302 7.25 -20.53 -15.15
CA PHE A 302 6.80 -19.58 -14.13
C PHE A 302 5.48 -20.01 -13.48
N HIS A 303 4.62 -20.67 -14.24
CA HIS A 303 3.37 -21.21 -13.74
C HIS A 303 3.62 -22.22 -12.62
N ASP A 304 4.56 -23.15 -12.84
CA ASP A 304 4.84 -24.22 -11.89
C ASP A 304 5.54 -23.65 -10.65
N ASP A 305 6.43 -22.67 -10.83
CA ASP A 305 7.08 -21.96 -9.72
C ASP A 305 6.09 -21.14 -8.88
N LEU A 306 5.07 -20.54 -9.51
CA LEU A 306 3.98 -19.84 -8.81
C LEU A 306 3.08 -20.81 -8.02
N VAL A 307 2.73 -21.95 -8.63
CA VAL A 307 1.98 -23.00 -7.94
C VAL A 307 2.78 -23.52 -6.74
N ASN A 308 4.07 -23.76 -6.91
CA ASN A 308 4.95 -24.22 -5.83
C ASN A 308 5.05 -23.19 -4.71
N GLU A 309 5.22 -21.90 -5.02
CA GLU A 309 5.27 -20.83 -4.02
C GLU A 309 3.98 -20.79 -3.15
N ILE A 310 2.81 -20.95 -3.75
CA ILE A 310 1.54 -20.99 -3.00
C ILE A 310 1.45 -22.28 -2.17
N ARG A 311 1.87 -23.43 -2.71
CA ARG A 311 1.90 -24.69 -1.97
C ARG A 311 2.85 -24.65 -0.78
N THR A 312 3.97 -23.92 -0.86
CA THR A 312 4.85 -23.69 0.29
C THR A 312 4.13 -22.91 1.39
N GLN A 313 3.38 -21.86 1.04
CA GLN A 313 2.56 -21.12 2.03
C GLN A 313 1.47 -21.98 2.67
N GLN A 314 0.88 -22.91 1.89
CA GLN A 314 -0.11 -23.88 2.37
C GLN A 314 0.49 -24.89 3.33
N PHE A 315 1.68 -25.41 3.00
CA PHE A 315 2.43 -26.32 3.86
C PHE A 315 2.79 -25.65 5.18
N ASP A 316 3.33 -24.43 5.15
CA ASP A 316 3.66 -23.67 6.36
C ASP A 316 2.41 -23.44 7.23
N GLU A 317 1.29 -23.05 6.62
CA GLU A 317 0.01 -22.86 7.31
C GLU A 317 -0.52 -24.16 7.91
N PHE A 318 -0.47 -25.26 7.17
CA PHE A 318 -0.92 -26.57 7.63
C PHE A 318 -0.14 -27.04 8.86
N CYS A 319 1.19 -27.00 8.79
CA CYS A 319 2.06 -27.40 9.89
C CYS A 319 1.93 -26.47 11.10
N ALA A 320 1.82 -25.16 10.89
CA ALA A 320 1.64 -24.18 11.96
C ALA A 320 0.30 -24.36 12.69
N ARG A 321 -0.79 -24.64 11.95
CA ARG A 321 -2.11 -24.93 12.54
C ARG A 321 -2.08 -26.19 13.38
N TRP A 322 -1.42 -27.24 12.88
CA TRP A 322 -1.28 -28.47 13.65
C TRP A 322 -0.45 -28.27 14.93
N LEU A 323 0.72 -27.61 14.84
CA LEU A 323 1.53 -27.31 16.03
C LEU A 323 0.78 -26.45 17.05
N SER A 324 0.00 -25.46 16.59
CA SER A 324 -0.85 -24.63 17.46
C SER A 324 -1.96 -25.41 18.14
N SER A 325 -2.35 -26.58 17.62
CA SER A 325 -3.35 -27.45 18.24
C SER A 325 -2.78 -28.29 19.39
N LEU A 326 -1.45 -28.39 19.51
CA LEU A 326 -0.80 -29.14 20.57
C LEU A 326 -0.77 -28.32 21.87
N PRO A 327 -0.80 -28.98 23.05
CA PRO A 327 -0.53 -28.32 24.32
C PRO A 327 0.84 -27.60 24.31
N PRO A 328 0.96 -26.40 24.90
CA PRO A 328 2.20 -25.61 24.86
C PRO A 328 3.43 -26.35 25.42
N ASP A 329 3.24 -27.23 26.40
CA ASP A 329 4.29 -28.07 26.99
C ASP A 329 4.79 -29.19 26.06
N GLN A 330 4.09 -29.45 24.96
CA GLN A 330 4.44 -30.45 23.96
C GLN A 330 5.09 -29.87 22.71
N ILE A 331 5.25 -28.55 22.62
CA ILE A 331 5.93 -27.88 21.50
C ILE A 331 7.39 -27.65 21.90
N PRO A 332 8.35 -28.43 21.35
CA PRO A 332 9.74 -28.31 21.75
C PRO A 332 10.34 -26.98 21.28
N ASP A 333 11.29 -26.44 22.06
CA ASP A 333 12.00 -25.22 21.67
C ASP A 333 13.02 -25.43 20.55
N ASP A 334 13.48 -26.68 20.36
CA ASP A 334 14.49 -27.06 19.40
C ASP A 334 13.92 -27.37 18.00
N ASN A 335 14.58 -26.86 16.97
CA ASN A 335 14.12 -27.00 15.58
C ASN A 335 14.22 -28.45 15.06
N GLN A 336 15.22 -29.21 15.48
CA GLN A 336 15.37 -30.61 15.08
C GLN A 336 14.24 -31.45 15.68
N GLN A 337 13.89 -31.21 16.94
CA GLN A 337 12.78 -31.89 17.61
C GLN A 337 11.42 -31.55 16.97
N ILE A 338 11.19 -30.29 16.56
CA ILE A 338 9.97 -29.93 15.81
C ILE A 338 9.95 -30.60 14.43
N TYR A 339 11.08 -30.64 13.73
CA TYR A 339 11.18 -31.33 12.44
C TYR A 339 10.78 -32.80 12.59
N GLU A 340 11.33 -33.51 13.58
CA GLU A 340 10.98 -34.91 13.87
C GLU A 340 9.51 -35.08 14.27
N LEU A 341 8.98 -34.14 15.06
CA LEU A 341 7.57 -34.14 15.47
C LEU A 341 6.63 -34.00 14.26
N LEU A 342 6.92 -33.06 13.36
CA LEU A 342 6.18 -32.85 12.11
C LEU A 342 6.33 -34.04 11.15
N HIS A 343 7.55 -34.56 10.98
CA HIS A 343 7.83 -35.71 10.11
C HIS A 343 7.04 -36.94 10.56
N ASN A 344 7.07 -37.24 11.86
CA ASN A 344 6.29 -38.33 12.45
C ASN A 344 4.78 -38.13 12.28
N HIS A 345 4.28 -36.90 12.45
CA HIS A 345 2.87 -36.60 12.23
C HIS A 345 2.45 -36.86 10.78
N LEU A 346 3.16 -36.27 9.81
CA LEU A 346 2.86 -36.37 8.38
C LEU A 346 2.95 -37.82 7.87
N CYS A 347 3.93 -38.60 8.35
CA CYS A 347 4.03 -40.02 8.06
C CYS A 347 2.82 -40.81 8.59
N ARG A 348 2.36 -40.50 9.82
CA ARG A 348 1.24 -41.20 10.45
C ARG A 348 -0.11 -40.85 9.84
N THR A 349 -0.29 -39.62 9.38
CA THR A 349 -1.55 -39.17 8.76
C THR A 349 -1.63 -39.46 7.26
N GLY A 350 -0.52 -39.88 6.64
CA GLY A 350 -0.48 -40.20 5.20
C GLY A 350 -0.39 -38.95 4.31
N GLU A 351 0.04 -37.82 4.86
CA GLU A 351 0.17 -36.52 4.17
C GLU A 351 1.43 -36.47 3.27
N SER A 352 1.48 -37.37 2.28
CA SER A 352 2.65 -37.61 1.42
C SER A 352 3.18 -36.37 0.69
N THR A 353 2.32 -35.44 0.27
CA THR A 353 2.72 -34.21 -0.40
C THR A 353 3.41 -33.24 0.56
N HIS A 354 2.82 -32.99 1.73
CA HIS A 354 3.41 -32.16 2.78
C HIS A 354 4.69 -32.78 3.33
N LEU A 355 4.75 -34.12 3.45
CA LEU A 355 5.96 -34.84 3.81
C LEU A 355 7.08 -34.60 2.79
N GLY A 356 6.77 -34.64 1.50
CA GLY A 356 7.74 -34.34 0.44
C GLY A 356 8.32 -32.91 0.53
N TYR A 357 7.49 -31.91 0.89
CA TYR A 357 7.97 -30.55 1.14
C TYR A 357 8.87 -30.46 2.38
N LEU A 358 8.46 -31.10 3.48
CA LEU A 358 9.26 -31.13 4.70
C LEU A 358 10.63 -31.81 4.48
N GLU A 359 10.68 -32.91 3.73
CA GLU A 359 11.91 -33.66 3.44
C GLU A 359 12.85 -32.91 2.48
N LEU A 360 12.30 -32.12 1.55
CA LEU A 360 13.08 -31.29 0.63
C LEU A 360 13.88 -30.21 1.38
N ASP A 361 13.22 -29.51 2.30
CA ASP A 361 13.81 -28.37 3.03
C ASP A 361 14.50 -28.82 4.34
N GLY A 362 14.11 -29.97 4.87
CA GLY A 362 14.62 -30.51 6.12
C GLY A 362 14.32 -29.60 7.31
N VAL A 363 15.25 -29.53 8.25
CA VAL A 363 15.16 -28.68 9.46
C VAL A 363 14.98 -27.19 9.13
N LYS A 364 15.37 -26.75 7.92
CA LYS A 364 15.27 -25.35 7.50
C LYS A 364 13.83 -24.87 7.31
N ALA A 365 12.87 -25.78 7.14
CA ALA A 365 11.45 -25.42 7.10
C ALA A 365 10.92 -24.92 8.45
N VAL A 366 11.48 -25.41 9.57
CA VAL A 366 10.93 -25.18 10.91
C VAL A 366 10.87 -23.70 11.33
N PRO A 367 11.90 -22.87 11.09
CA PRO A 367 11.79 -21.43 11.35
C PRO A 367 10.62 -20.74 10.63
N HIS A 368 10.31 -21.15 9.39
CA HIS A 368 9.21 -20.59 8.61
C HIS A 368 7.85 -21.00 9.18
N ILE A 369 7.70 -22.27 9.52
CA ILE A 369 6.52 -22.82 10.19
C ILE A 369 6.29 -22.13 11.55
N ARG A 370 7.34 -21.90 12.33
CA ARG A 370 7.25 -21.17 13.61
C ARG A 370 6.86 -19.70 13.42
N ALA A 371 7.42 -19.02 12.43
CA ALA A 371 7.03 -17.65 12.12
C ALA A 371 5.56 -17.58 11.73
N LYS A 372 5.08 -18.56 10.96
CA LYS A 372 3.66 -18.71 10.59
C LYS A 372 2.79 -18.99 11.81
N MET A 373 3.23 -19.86 12.71
CA MET A 373 2.56 -20.19 13.98
C MET A 373 2.43 -18.96 14.89
N ALA A 374 3.51 -18.20 15.06
CA ALA A 374 3.49 -16.96 15.84
C ALA A 374 2.53 -15.93 15.23
N ALA A 375 2.49 -15.82 13.90
CA ALA A 375 1.55 -14.94 13.19
C ALA A 375 0.07 -15.38 13.28
N MET A 376 -0.22 -16.61 13.73
CA MET A 376 -1.58 -17.09 13.99
C MET A 376 -2.04 -16.87 15.43
N LEU A 377 -1.08 -16.76 16.38
CA LEU A 377 -1.35 -16.65 17.82
C LEU A 377 -1.36 -15.19 18.32
N GLY A 378 -0.82 -14.25 17.53
CA GLY A 378 -0.92 -12.80 17.75
C GLY A 378 -1.97 -12.18 16.86
#